data_AF-A0A7Z1AV54-F1
#
_entry.id   AF-A0A7Z1AV54-F1
#
_cell.length_a   1.000
_cell.length_b   1.000
_cell.length_c   1.000
_cell.angle_alpha   90.00
_cell.angle_beta   90.00
_cell.angle_gamma   90.00
#
_symmetry.space_group_name_H-M   'P 1'
#
loop_
_entity.id
_entity.type
_entity.pdbx_description
1 polymer ?
#
loop_
_entity_poly.entity_id
_entity_poly.type
_entity_poly.pdbx_seq_one_letter_code
_entity_poly.pdbx_strand_id
1 'polypeptide(L)'
;MEETTRRTLLRSAALAGAAVTAVAAAPGTASASTPPCNWTKEEREDRERVINVGFTDAEADAWLHLNRGIAAMLALPVIHPSYNAEVVVLAHGLQEKLMMRPSYRDYVAQWPQGAAPTTVPE
;
A
#
# COMPACT_ATOMS: atom_id res chain seq x y z
N MET A 1 27.69 4.29 -28.22
CA MET A 1 26.77 5.42 -28.44
C MET A 1 25.35 4.90 -28.68
N GLU A 2 24.75 4.22 -27.69
CA GLU A 2 23.37 3.70 -27.80
C GLU A 2 22.52 3.96 -26.53
N GLU A 3 23.15 4.30 -25.40
CA GLU A 3 22.48 4.58 -24.14
C GLU A 3 21.67 5.89 -24.15
N THR A 4 22.10 6.89 -24.94
CA THR A 4 21.49 8.22 -25.04
C THR A 4 20.15 8.21 -25.79
N THR A 5 19.87 7.15 -26.55
CA THR A 5 18.70 7.07 -27.44
C THR A 5 17.44 6.59 -26.71
N ARG A 6 17.57 5.70 -25.69
CA ARG A 6 16.41 5.22 -24.89
C ARG A 6 15.85 6.28 -23.95
N ARG A 7 16.70 7.06 -23.28
CA ARG A 7 16.27 8.12 -22.36
C ARG A 7 15.56 9.28 -23.08
N THR A 8 15.89 9.50 -24.34
CA THR A 8 15.26 10.53 -25.18
C THR A 8 13.88 10.11 -25.64
N LEU A 9 13.68 8.85 -26.00
CA LEU A 9 12.38 8.31 -26.44
C LEU A 9 11.32 8.25 -25.32
N LEU A 10 11.72 8.03 -24.07
CA LEU A 10 10.78 8.04 -22.93
C LEU A 10 10.30 9.44 -22.53
N ARG A 11 10.98 10.51 -22.97
CA ARG A 11 10.57 11.90 -22.68
C ARG A 11 9.58 12.46 -23.70
N SER A 12 9.40 11.80 -24.85
CA SER A 12 8.56 12.30 -25.96
C SER A 12 7.07 11.95 -25.82
N ALA A 13 6.68 11.05 -24.91
CA ALA A 13 5.29 10.62 -24.74
C ALA A 13 4.47 11.45 -23.74
N ALA A 14 5.07 12.45 -23.08
CA ALA A 14 4.44 13.17 -21.97
C ALA A 14 3.85 14.56 -22.33
N LEU A 15 3.77 14.93 -23.62
CA LEU A 15 3.36 16.28 -24.04
C LEU A 15 2.22 16.32 -25.06
N ALA A 16 1.21 15.46 -24.91
CA ALA A 16 -0.05 15.60 -25.64
C ALA A 16 -1.23 15.43 -24.68
N GLY A 17 -1.69 16.55 -24.10
CA GLY A 17 -2.91 16.57 -23.29
C GLY A 17 -2.97 17.62 -22.20
N ALA A 18 -2.57 18.86 -22.47
CA ALA A 18 -2.90 19.99 -21.59
C ALA A 18 -4.27 20.55 -21.99
N ALA A 19 -5.33 20.18 -21.28
CA ALA A 19 -6.49 21.03 -21.05
C ALA A 19 -7.37 20.46 -19.92
N VAL A 20 -7.84 21.39 -19.08
CA VAL A 20 -8.98 21.30 -18.17
C VAL A 20 -8.66 21.02 -16.68
N THR A 21 -8.74 22.16 -15.94
CA THR A 21 -9.11 22.38 -14.54
C THR A 21 -8.16 21.97 -13.40
N ALA A 22 -7.61 23.02 -12.79
CA ALA A 22 -7.29 23.07 -11.38
C ALA A 22 -8.53 22.69 -10.55
N VAL A 23 -8.48 21.52 -9.92
CA VAL A 23 -9.25 21.20 -8.72
C VAL A 23 -8.23 21.03 -7.61
N ALA A 24 -8.42 21.79 -6.54
CA ALA A 24 -7.67 21.64 -5.30
C ALA A 24 -7.62 20.16 -4.94
N ALA A 25 -6.40 19.63 -4.77
CA ALA A 25 -6.20 18.29 -4.24
C ALA A 25 -6.68 18.27 -2.78
N ALA A 26 -7.99 18.07 -2.60
CA ALA A 26 -8.49 17.43 -1.40
C ALA A 26 -7.74 16.11 -1.26
N PRO A 27 -7.32 15.72 -0.04
CA PRO A 27 -6.64 14.45 0.18
C PRO A 27 -7.52 13.36 -0.42
N GLY A 28 -7.01 12.72 -1.47
CA GLY A 28 -7.73 11.69 -2.18
C GLY A 28 -8.08 10.61 -1.17
N THR A 29 -9.36 10.52 -0.84
CA THR A 29 -9.94 9.26 -0.40
C THR A 29 -9.64 8.29 -1.52
N ALA A 30 -8.63 7.43 -1.31
CA ALA A 30 -8.43 6.26 -2.15
C ALA A 30 -9.81 5.62 -2.23
N SER A 31 -10.44 5.73 -3.40
CA SER A 31 -11.75 5.15 -3.62
C SER A 31 -11.53 3.67 -3.40
N ALA A 32 -12.09 3.15 -2.31
CA ALA A 32 -12.00 1.74 -1.99
C ALA A 32 -12.54 0.99 -3.20
N SER A 33 -11.61 0.44 -3.99
CA SER A 33 -11.94 -0.51 -5.05
C SER A 33 -12.90 -1.49 -4.41
N THR A 34 -14.12 -1.59 -4.94
CA THR A 34 -15.13 -2.52 -4.46
C THR A 34 -14.44 -3.87 -4.22
N PRO A 35 -14.46 -4.41 -2.99
CA PRO A 35 -13.72 -5.62 -2.69
C PRO A 35 -14.20 -6.71 -3.64
N PRO A 36 -13.28 -7.50 -4.24
CA PRO A 36 -13.70 -8.59 -5.11
C PRO A 36 -14.60 -9.52 -4.29
N CYS A 37 -15.83 -9.71 -4.76
CA CYS A 37 -16.87 -10.48 -4.07
C CYS A 37 -16.57 -12.01 -4.01
N ASN A 38 -15.32 -12.44 -4.15
CA ASN A 38 -14.89 -13.83 -4.29
C ASN A 38 -13.95 -14.33 -3.18
N TRP A 39 -14.01 -13.73 -1.98
CA TRP A 39 -13.25 -14.22 -0.82
C TRP A 39 -13.71 -15.62 -0.41
N THR A 40 -12.76 -16.50 -0.08
CA THR A 40 -13.06 -17.80 0.53
C THR A 40 -13.61 -17.61 1.95
N LYS A 41 -14.06 -18.71 2.56
CA LYS A 41 -14.54 -18.64 3.95
C LYS A 41 -13.41 -18.23 4.90
N GLU A 42 -12.23 -18.80 4.72
CA GLU A 42 -11.05 -18.58 5.55
C GLU A 42 -10.57 -17.13 5.44
N GLU A 43 -10.62 -16.55 4.23
CA GLU A 43 -10.28 -15.16 4.00
C GLU A 43 -11.28 -14.21 4.64
N ARG A 44 -12.58 -14.53 4.63
CA ARG A 44 -13.58 -13.74 5.35
C ARG A 44 -13.35 -13.77 6.86
N GLU A 45 -13.06 -14.95 7.41
CA GLU A 45 -12.73 -15.08 8.84
C GLU A 45 -11.45 -14.30 9.19
N ASP A 46 -10.46 -14.28 8.30
CA ASP A 46 -9.23 -13.49 8.51
C ASP A 46 -9.49 -11.99 8.45
N ARG A 47 -10.35 -11.55 7.52
CA ARG A 47 -10.83 -10.16 7.43
C ARG A 47 -11.50 -9.73 8.72
N GLU A 48 -12.39 -10.55 9.26
CA GLU A 48 -13.08 -10.29 10.52
C GLU A 48 -12.10 -10.19 11.69
N ARG A 49 -11.09 -11.07 11.75
CA ARG A 49 -10.04 -11.01 12.78
C ARG A 49 -9.28 -9.69 12.74
N VAL A 50 -8.84 -9.24 11.56
CA VAL A 50 -8.06 -8.00 11.47
C VAL A 50 -8.90 -6.76 11.75
N ILE A 51 -10.18 -6.76 11.37
CA ILE A 51 -11.14 -5.70 11.74
C ILE A 51 -11.32 -5.64 13.26
N ASN A 52 -11.44 -6.79 13.93
CA ASN A 52 -11.60 -6.86 15.38
C ASN A 52 -10.40 -6.31 16.16
N VAL A 53 -9.20 -6.25 15.55
CA VAL A 53 -8.01 -5.61 16.15
C VAL A 53 -7.80 -4.16 15.69
N GLY A 54 -8.80 -3.57 15.02
CA GLY A 54 -8.85 -2.14 14.73
C GLY A 54 -8.54 -1.76 13.28
N PHE A 55 -8.42 -2.70 12.34
CA PHE A 55 -8.29 -2.35 10.92
C PHE A 55 -9.59 -1.69 10.43
N THR A 56 -9.46 -0.73 9.52
CA THR A 56 -10.60 -0.32 8.67
C THR A 56 -10.93 -1.40 7.65
N ASP A 57 -12.12 -1.33 7.04
CA ASP A 57 -12.49 -2.21 5.93
C ASP A 57 -11.46 -2.21 4.79
N ALA A 58 -10.97 -1.03 4.40
CA ALA A 58 -9.96 -0.90 3.35
C ALA A 58 -8.62 -1.52 3.73
N GLU A 59 -8.19 -1.39 4.99
CA GLU A 59 -6.98 -2.03 5.49
C GLU A 59 -7.12 -3.56 5.58
N ALA A 60 -8.32 -4.04 5.95
CA ALA A 60 -8.62 -5.47 5.98
C ALA A 60 -8.64 -6.06 4.57
N ASP A 61 -9.18 -5.35 3.58
CA ASP A 61 -9.13 -5.76 2.18
C ASP A 61 -7.68 -5.77 1.66
N ALA A 62 -6.88 -4.74 1.99
CA ALA A 62 -5.46 -4.69 1.65
C ALA A 62 -4.66 -5.86 2.28
N TRP A 63 -4.98 -6.24 3.52
CA TRP A 63 -4.41 -7.39 4.20
C TRP A 63 -4.67 -8.70 3.43
N LEU A 64 -5.92 -8.93 3.00
CA LEU A 64 -6.26 -10.11 2.21
C LEU A 64 -5.55 -10.14 0.86
N HIS A 65 -5.53 -9.00 0.16
CA HIS A 65 -4.83 -8.89 -1.12
C HIS A 65 -3.34 -9.16 -1.01
N LEU A 66 -2.70 -8.65 0.05
CA LEU A 66 -1.30 -8.90 0.35
C LEU A 66 -1.06 -10.41 0.56
N ASN A 67 -1.86 -11.06 1.40
CA ASN A 67 -1.73 -12.49 1.69
C ASN A 67 -1.96 -13.35 0.44
N ARG A 68 -2.95 -13.03 -0.40
CA ARG A 68 -3.14 -13.68 -1.71
C ARG A 68 -1.91 -13.52 -2.61
N GLY A 69 -1.37 -12.31 -2.69
CA GLY A 69 -0.18 -12.02 -3.49
C GLY A 69 1.04 -12.83 -3.04
N ILE A 70 1.27 -12.91 -1.72
CA ILE A 70 2.35 -13.71 -1.13
C ILE A 70 2.15 -15.20 -1.45
N ALA A 71 0.95 -15.74 -1.25
CA ALA A 71 0.65 -17.14 -1.55
C ALA A 71 0.86 -17.45 -3.04
N ALA A 72 0.42 -16.56 -3.93
CA ALA A 72 0.64 -16.70 -5.37
C ALA A 72 2.13 -16.69 -5.73
N MET A 73 2.92 -15.78 -5.14
CA MET A 73 4.36 -15.69 -5.37
C MET A 73 5.11 -16.95 -4.91
N LEU A 74 4.72 -17.53 -3.78
CA LEU A 74 5.33 -18.75 -3.23
C LEU A 74 4.91 -20.02 -3.98
N ALA A 75 3.83 -19.98 -4.75
CA ALA A 75 3.39 -21.09 -5.60
C ALA A 75 4.12 -21.13 -6.96
N LEU A 76 4.85 -20.08 -7.32
CA LEU A 76 5.63 -20.04 -8.55
C LEU A 76 6.88 -20.94 -8.45
N PRO A 77 7.40 -21.44 -9.60
CA PRO A 77 8.66 -22.17 -9.62
C PRO A 77 9.81 -21.34 -9.02
N VAL A 78 10.58 -21.96 -8.13
CA VAL A 78 11.72 -21.32 -7.47
C VAL A 78 12.81 -21.03 -8.50
N ILE A 79 13.17 -19.76 -8.66
CA ILE A 79 14.22 -19.32 -9.60
C ILE A 79 15.60 -19.20 -8.95
N HIS A 80 15.67 -19.09 -7.63
CA HIS A 80 16.91 -18.96 -6.85
C HIS A 80 16.72 -19.50 -5.43
N PRO A 81 17.73 -20.13 -4.79
CA PRO A 81 17.58 -20.69 -3.44
C PRO A 81 17.12 -19.70 -2.35
N SER A 82 17.46 -18.41 -2.48
CA SER A 82 17.02 -17.36 -1.53
C SER A 82 15.63 -16.82 -1.81
N TYR A 83 15.01 -17.14 -2.96
CA TYR A 83 13.78 -16.49 -3.43
C TYR A 83 12.66 -16.52 -2.38
N ASN A 84 12.37 -17.68 -1.80
CA ASN A 84 11.31 -17.80 -0.79
C ASN A 84 11.63 -16.99 0.47
N ALA A 85 12.89 -16.97 0.91
CA ALA A 85 13.30 -16.20 2.08
C ALA A 85 13.14 -14.69 1.82
N GLU A 86 13.50 -14.21 0.63
CA GLU A 86 13.30 -12.81 0.22
C GLU A 86 11.81 -12.43 0.17
N VAL A 87 10.96 -13.30 -0.40
CA VAL A 87 9.50 -13.10 -0.42
C VAL A 87 8.94 -12.99 0.99
N VAL A 88 9.38 -13.85 1.93
CA VAL A 88 8.93 -13.81 3.32
C VAL A 88 9.37 -12.53 4.05
N VAL A 89 10.61 -12.07 3.82
CA VAL A 89 11.09 -10.80 4.40
C VAL A 89 10.25 -9.61 3.91
N LEU A 90 9.96 -9.55 2.61
CA LEU A 90 9.12 -8.50 2.02
C LEU A 90 7.68 -8.58 2.53
N ALA A 91 7.13 -9.81 2.62
CA ALA A 91 5.80 -10.07 3.16
C ALA A 91 5.64 -9.54 4.58
N HIS A 92 6.54 -9.94 5.49
CA HIS A 92 6.53 -9.49 6.88
C HIS A 92 6.67 -7.97 6.98
N GLY A 93 7.55 -7.36 6.18
CA GLY A 93 7.71 -5.91 6.17
C GLY A 93 6.41 -5.19 5.83
N LEU A 94 5.68 -5.63 4.81
CA LEU A 94 4.39 -5.04 4.43
C LEU A 94 3.28 -5.32 5.45
N GLN A 95 3.21 -6.56 5.96
CA GLN A 95 2.24 -6.94 7.00
C GLN A 95 2.44 -6.11 8.27
N GLU A 96 3.69 -5.91 8.71
CA GLU A 96 4.01 -5.07 9.85
C GLU A 96 3.53 -3.63 9.65
N LYS A 97 3.75 -3.04 8.47
CA LYS A 97 3.25 -1.69 8.17
C LYS A 97 1.73 -1.60 8.26
N LEU A 98 1.00 -2.62 7.80
CA LEU A 98 -0.46 -2.67 7.96
C LEU A 98 -0.87 -2.82 9.42
N MET A 99 -0.22 -3.72 10.17
CA MET A 99 -0.54 -3.98 11.58
C MET A 99 -0.29 -2.78 12.49
N MET A 100 0.64 -1.88 12.14
CA MET A 100 0.88 -0.65 12.90
C MET A 100 -0.17 0.44 12.66
N ARG A 101 -1.01 0.34 11.61
CA ARG A 101 -1.95 1.38 11.21
C ARG A 101 -2.97 1.75 12.29
N PRO A 102 -3.63 0.79 12.97
CA PRO A 102 -4.60 1.12 14.02
C PRO A 102 -3.94 1.91 15.15
N SER A 103 -2.80 1.44 15.66
CA SER A 103 -2.04 2.11 16.72
C SER A 103 -1.58 3.50 16.31
N TYR A 104 -1.13 3.68 15.07
CA TYR A 104 -0.73 4.99 14.57
C TYR A 104 -1.91 5.96 14.45
N ARG A 105 -3.08 5.46 14.04
CA ARG A 105 -4.31 6.26 14.00
C ARG A 105 -4.73 6.70 15.40
N ASP A 106 -4.65 5.81 16.39
CA ASP A 106 -4.95 6.14 17.78
C ASP A 106 -3.99 7.19 18.35
N TYR A 107 -2.69 7.06 18.02
CA TYR A 107 -1.68 8.05 18.36
C TYR A 107 -1.99 9.42 17.74
N VAL A 108 -2.33 9.47 16.45
CA VAL A 108 -2.68 10.72 15.75
C VAL A 108 -3.96 11.34 16.35
N ALA A 109 -4.94 10.54 16.74
CA ALA A 109 -6.17 11.03 17.37
C ALA A 109 -5.92 11.69 18.75
N GLN A 110 -4.89 11.25 19.45
CA GLN A 110 -4.46 11.83 20.74
C GLN A 110 -3.54 13.04 20.56
N TRP A 111 -3.02 13.27 19.35
CA TRP A 111 -2.13 14.38 19.07
C TRP A 111 -2.89 15.71 19.12
N PRO A 112 -2.41 16.72 19.87
CA PRO A 112 -3.06 18.03 19.91
C PRO A 112 -3.14 18.64 18.52
N GLN A 113 -4.34 18.84 17.99
CA GLN A 113 -4.51 19.53 16.73
C GLN A 113 -4.07 21.00 16.91
N GLY A 114 -2.98 21.40 16.25
CA GLY A 114 -2.44 22.76 16.31
C GLY A 114 -1.13 22.94 17.08
N ALA A 115 -0.51 21.88 17.60
CA ALA A 115 0.88 21.96 18.07
C ALA A 115 1.79 22.09 16.84
N ALA A 116 2.11 23.33 16.44
CA ALA A 116 3.14 23.59 15.45
C ALA A 116 4.44 22.87 15.87
N PRO A 117 5.19 22.27 14.94
CA PRO A 117 6.50 21.70 15.27
C PRO A 117 7.33 22.82 15.87
N THR A 118 7.60 22.72 17.17
CA THR A 118 8.49 23.62 17.88
C THR A 118 9.81 23.59 17.13
N THR A 119 10.15 24.69 16.47
CA THR A 119 11.41 24.84 15.76
C THR A 119 12.52 24.46 16.71
N VAL A 120 13.26 23.40 16.39
CA VAL A 120 14.45 22.99 17.14
C VAL A 120 15.41 24.18 17.09
N PRO A 121 15.80 24.77 18.23
CA PRO A 121 16.78 25.84 18.23
C PRO A 121 18.12 25.29 17.70
N GLU A 122 18.73 26.05 16.77
CA GLU A 122 20.06 25.79 16.19
C GLU A 122 21.17 25.73 17.25
#